data_AF-A0A7W1H7E3-F1
#
_entry.id   AF-A0A7W1H7E3-F1
#
_cell.length_a   1.000
_cell.length_b   1.000
_cell.length_c   1.000
_cell.angle_alpha   90.00
_cell.angle_beta   90.00
_cell.angle_gamma   90.00
#
_symmetry.space_group_name_H-M   'P 1'
#
loop_
_entity.id
_entity.type
_entity.pdbx_description
1 polymer ?
#
loop_
_entity_poly.entity_id
_entity_poly.type
_entity_poly.pdbx_seq_one_letter_code
_entity_poly.pdbx_strand_id
1 'polypeptide(L)'
;MMRAFRQANLVFISVALIFASVCEASADQRTIERIELMPRKPSPFVMKDWKDLAQAYDRFIFDFNAKGEYLPVIWWDISRPNFDRVTFGLPSYVGDPRITSTGHEAITCMGAVLGATIAGIDKARGPYNWVLMVEQYFNRKNGEN
;
A
#
# COMPACT_ATOMS: atom_id res chain seq x y z
N MET A 1 32.99 2.52 54.88
CA MET A 1 31.77 2.57 54.03
C MET A 1 32.06 2.77 52.54
N MET A 2 33.01 3.63 52.13
CA MET A 2 33.32 3.89 50.70
C MET A 2 33.96 2.73 49.89
N ARG A 3 34.69 1.79 50.52
CA ARG A 3 35.34 0.67 49.78
C ARG A 3 34.36 -0.41 49.31
N ALA A 4 33.31 -0.69 50.09
CA ALA A 4 32.26 -1.66 49.74
C ALA A 4 31.39 -1.15 48.57
N PHE A 5 31.11 0.17 48.53
CA PHE A 5 30.36 0.80 47.45
C PHE A 5 31.14 0.80 46.12
N ARG A 6 32.47 0.93 46.19
CA ARG A 6 33.36 0.88 45.02
C ARG A 6 33.48 -0.53 44.45
N GLN A 7 33.55 -1.56 45.30
CA GLN A 7 33.54 -2.97 44.86
C GLN A 7 32.18 -3.40 44.30
N ALA A 8 31.07 -2.98 44.89
CA ALA A 8 29.74 -3.24 44.36
C ALA A 8 29.52 -2.62 42.97
N ASN A 9 29.99 -1.39 42.74
CA ASN A 9 29.94 -0.74 41.42
C ASN A 9 30.85 -1.43 40.39
N LEU A 10 32.05 -1.90 40.77
CA LEU A 10 32.93 -2.62 39.85
C LEU A 10 32.35 -3.99 39.45
N VAL A 11 31.71 -4.72 40.38
CA VAL A 11 31.02 -5.99 40.09
C VAL A 11 29.80 -5.76 39.19
N PHE A 12 29.01 -4.72 39.44
CA PHE A 12 27.87 -4.37 38.58
C PHE A 12 28.29 -4.01 37.15
N ILE A 13 29.38 -3.25 36.98
CA ILE A 13 29.90 -2.87 35.65
C ILE A 13 30.46 -4.10 34.91
N SER A 14 31.13 -5.01 35.62
CA SER A 14 31.68 -6.24 35.00
C SER A 14 30.60 -7.26 34.64
N VAL A 15 29.52 -7.39 35.42
CA VAL A 15 28.34 -8.20 35.04
C VAL A 15 27.59 -7.59 33.85
N ALA A 16 27.46 -6.26 33.78
CA ALA A 16 26.82 -5.58 32.65
C ALA A 16 27.61 -5.72 31.34
N LEU A 17 28.95 -5.71 31.40
CA LEU A 17 29.83 -5.92 30.24
C LEU A 17 29.78 -7.36 29.70
N ILE A 18 29.59 -8.36 30.57
CA ILE A 18 29.43 -9.76 30.15
C ILE A 18 28.08 -9.98 29.47
N PHE A 19 27.00 -9.31 29.92
CA PHE A 19 25.67 -9.43 29.31
C PHE A 19 25.58 -8.77 27.92
N ALA A 20 26.36 -7.72 27.67
CA ALA A 20 26.42 -7.05 26.37
C ALA A 20 27.12 -7.88 25.28
N SER A 21 27.90 -8.90 25.66
CA SER A 21 28.68 -9.73 24.73
C SER A 21 27.91 -10.93 24.15
N VAL A 22 26.66 -11.19 24.57
CA VAL A 22 25.93 -12.43 24.22
C VAL A 22 24.85 -12.23 23.15
N CYS A 23 24.92 -11.16 22.35
CA CYS A 23 23.93 -10.99 21.27
C CYS A 23 24.47 -10.32 20.01
N GLU A 24 25.61 -10.79 19.51
CA GLU A 24 25.89 -10.71 18.08
C GLU A 24 25.43 -12.03 17.45
N ALA A 25 24.15 -12.12 17.12
CA ALA A 25 23.68 -13.16 16.23
C ALA A 25 24.30 -12.91 14.86
N SER A 26 25.34 -13.68 14.51
CA SER A 26 25.83 -13.72 13.14
C SER A 26 24.71 -14.32 12.28
N ALA A 27 24.04 -13.47 11.51
CA ALA A 27 23.12 -13.92 10.49
C ALA A 27 23.95 -14.59 9.38
N ASP A 28 24.10 -15.91 9.48
CA ASP A 28 24.75 -16.71 8.43
C ASP A 28 23.90 -16.62 7.16
N GLN A 29 24.46 -16.07 6.08
CA GLN A 29 23.76 -15.91 4.82
C GLN A 29 23.57 -17.30 4.19
N ARG A 30 22.35 -17.83 4.28
CA ARG A 30 22.01 -19.11 3.66
C ARG A 30 21.67 -18.93 2.18
N THR A 31 22.15 -19.86 1.37
CA THR A 31 21.72 -19.98 -0.03
C THR A 31 20.26 -20.42 -0.07
N ILE A 32 19.47 -19.75 -0.91
CA ILE A 32 18.11 -20.17 -1.24
C ILE A 32 18.16 -20.71 -2.66
N GLU A 33 18.17 -22.04 -2.83
CA GLU A 33 18.35 -22.70 -4.13
C GLU A 33 17.39 -22.17 -5.21
N ARG A 34 16.16 -21.79 -4.83
CA ARG A 34 15.18 -21.19 -5.75
C ARG A 34 15.61 -19.83 -6.30
N ILE A 35 16.29 -19.00 -5.50
CA ILE A 35 16.81 -17.70 -5.92
C ILE A 35 17.98 -17.88 -6.88
N GLU A 36 18.82 -18.90 -6.67
CA GLU A 36 19.96 -19.20 -7.56
C GLU A 36 19.52 -19.58 -8.98
N LEU A 37 18.26 -20.02 -9.17
CA LEU A 37 17.68 -20.25 -10.50
C LEU A 37 17.36 -18.94 -11.24
N MET A 38 17.25 -17.81 -10.55
CA MET A 38 16.97 -16.52 -11.16
C MET A 38 18.27 -15.93 -11.70
N PRO A 39 18.30 -15.47 -12.96
CA PRO A 39 19.49 -14.81 -13.48
C PRO A 39 19.76 -13.54 -12.67
N ARG A 40 21.01 -13.31 -12.28
CA ARG A 40 21.43 -12.11 -11.51
C ARG A 40 20.99 -10.80 -12.17
N LYS A 41 20.88 -10.79 -13.50
CA LYS A 41 20.32 -9.70 -14.29
C LYS A 41 19.46 -10.29 -15.40
N PRO A 42 18.22 -9.82 -15.59
CA PRO A 42 17.42 -10.26 -16.74
C PRO A 42 18.10 -9.82 -18.05
N SER A 43 18.01 -10.65 -19.08
CA SER A 43 18.55 -10.36 -20.41
C SER A 43 17.43 -10.50 -21.45
N PRO A 44 17.06 -9.42 -22.17
CA PRO A 44 17.58 -8.06 -22.02
C PRO A 44 17.11 -7.39 -20.72
N PHE A 45 17.94 -6.51 -20.16
CA PHE A 45 17.52 -5.65 -19.05
C PHE A 45 16.86 -4.39 -19.62
N VAL A 46 15.55 -4.27 -19.42
CA VAL A 46 14.77 -3.08 -19.80
C VAL A 46 14.07 -2.56 -18.56
N MET A 47 14.55 -1.43 -18.03
CA MET A 47 13.88 -0.76 -16.92
C MET A 47 12.64 -0.05 -17.44
N LYS A 48 11.48 -0.44 -16.93
CA LYS A 48 10.21 0.19 -17.28
C LYS A 48 10.15 1.59 -16.69
N ASP A 49 9.62 2.54 -17.44
CA ASP A 49 9.23 3.82 -16.86
C ASP A 49 7.97 3.60 -16.00
N TRP A 50 8.20 3.41 -14.70
CA TRP A 50 7.14 3.16 -13.74
C TRP A 50 6.24 4.38 -13.54
N LYS A 51 6.77 5.60 -13.74
CA LYS A 51 5.98 6.82 -13.61
C LYS A 51 5.02 6.94 -14.79
N ASP A 52 5.51 6.79 -16.01
CA ASP A 52 4.65 6.80 -17.20
C ASP A 52 3.60 5.70 -17.15
N LEU A 53 4.00 4.47 -16.75
CA LEU A 53 3.04 3.37 -16.58
C LEU A 53 1.96 3.69 -15.54
N ALA A 54 2.32 4.27 -14.40
CA ALA A 54 1.35 4.65 -13.37
C ALA A 54 0.39 5.73 -13.87
N GLN A 55 0.88 6.71 -14.62
CA GLN A 55 0.05 7.75 -15.23
C GLN A 55 -0.86 7.18 -16.33
N ALA A 56 -0.37 6.22 -17.13
CA ALA A 56 -1.17 5.51 -18.12
C ALA A 56 -2.27 4.66 -17.47
N TYR A 57 -1.94 3.97 -16.38
CA TYR A 57 -2.92 3.24 -15.58
C TYR A 57 -4.00 4.18 -15.04
N ASP A 58 -3.63 5.32 -14.45
CA ASP A 58 -4.58 6.31 -13.95
C ASP A 58 -5.57 6.77 -15.04
N ARG A 59 -5.06 7.12 -16.22
CA ARG A 59 -5.92 7.50 -17.36
C ARG A 59 -6.87 6.37 -17.76
N PHE A 60 -6.39 5.13 -17.75
CA PHE A 60 -7.19 3.97 -18.14
C PHE A 60 -8.31 3.67 -17.12
N ILE A 61 -7.99 3.61 -15.83
CA ILE A 61 -8.98 3.20 -14.83
C ILE A 61 -10.02 4.28 -14.52
N PHE A 62 -9.70 5.56 -14.72
CA PHE A 62 -10.66 6.66 -14.54
C PHE A 62 -11.38 7.06 -15.84
N ASP A 63 -11.25 6.28 -16.92
CA ASP A 63 -11.98 6.53 -18.17
C ASP A 63 -13.37 5.88 -18.16
N PHE A 64 -14.39 6.71 -17.93
CA PHE A 64 -15.81 6.31 -17.99
C PHE A 64 -16.28 6.00 -19.41
N ASN A 65 -15.53 6.39 -20.43
CA ASN A 65 -15.88 6.19 -21.83
C ASN A 65 -15.16 4.99 -22.44
N ALA A 66 -14.28 4.31 -21.69
CA ALA A 66 -13.54 3.15 -22.16
C ALA A 66 -14.49 2.07 -22.72
N LYS A 67 -14.08 1.46 -23.84
CA LYS A 67 -14.86 0.45 -24.57
C LYS A 67 -14.07 -0.84 -24.69
N GLY A 68 -14.76 -1.96 -24.56
CA GLY A 68 -14.17 -3.29 -24.66
C GLY A 68 -14.85 -4.26 -23.70
N GLU A 69 -14.40 -5.50 -23.72
CA GLU A 69 -14.84 -6.51 -22.76
C GLU A 69 -14.50 -6.04 -21.33
N TYR A 70 -15.50 -6.04 -20.44
CA TYR A 70 -15.40 -5.57 -19.04
C TYR A 70 -15.04 -4.10 -18.83
N LEU A 71 -15.20 -3.23 -19.84
CA LEU A 71 -14.97 -1.79 -19.74
C LEU A 71 -16.28 -0.98 -19.80
N PRO A 72 -16.35 0.19 -19.15
CA PRO A 72 -15.31 0.80 -18.30
C PRO A 72 -15.13 0.07 -16.96
N VAL A 73 -13.92 0.14 -16.39
CA VAL A 73 -13.67 -0.44 -15.05
C VAL A 73 -14.26 0.42 -13.93
N ILE A 74 -14.45 1.71 -14.14
CA ILE A 74 -14.98 2.65 -13.15
C ILE A 74 -16.48 2.86 -13.32
N TRP A 75 -17.16 3.06 -12.21
CA TRP A 75 -18.56 3.49 -12.18
C TRP A 75 -18.80 4.52 -11.07
N TRP A 76 -19.92 5.24 -11.17
CA TRP A 76 -20.40 6.10 -10.10
C TRP A 76 -21.17 5.27 -9.07
N ASP A 77 -20.84 5.48 -7.79
CA ASP A 77 -21.63 5.00 -6.67
C ASP A 77 -22.49 6.12 -6.10
N ILE A 78 -23.80 5.89 -6.16
CA ILE A 78 -24.82 6.83 -5.68
C ILE A 78 -25.45 6.37 -4.37
N SER A 79 -24.96 5.29 -3.75
CA SER A 79 -25.56 4.67 -2.56
C SER A 79 -25.39 5.47 -1.27
N ARG A 80 -24.37 6.33 -1.19
CA ARG A 80 -24.16 7.32 -0.11
C ARG A 80 -24.25 6.71 1.31
N PRO A 81 -23.56 5.59 1.62
CA PRO A 81 -23.80 4.84 2.85
C PRO A 81 -23.26 5.55 4.10
N ASN A 82 -22.15 6.28 3.98
CA ASN A 82 -21.47 6.95 5.10
C ASN A 82 -21.52 8.48 5.02
N PHE A 83 -21.51 9.02 3.80
CA PHE A 83 -21.51 10.45 3.51
C PHE A 83 -22.49 10.73 2.38
N ASP A 84 -23.20 11.86 2.46
CA ASP A 84 -24.14 12.29 1.43
C ASP A 84 -23.40 12.84 0.19
N ARG A 85 -22.71 11.95 -0.53
CA ARG A 85 -21.90 12.26 -1.71
C ARG A 85 -21.93 11.11 -2.70
N VAL A 86 -22.02 11.44 -3.99
CA VAL A 86 -21.71 10.48 -5.06
C VAL A 86 -20.21 10.23 -5.06
N THR A 87 -19.83 8.96 -5.05
CA THR A 87 -18.44 8.52 -5.08
C THR A 87 -18.22 7.59 -6.27
N PHE A 88 -17.08 6.91 -6.34
CA PHE A 88 -16.75 6.03 -7.45
C PHE A 88 -16.42 4.63 -6.92
N GLY A 89 -16.56 3.64 -7.79
CA GLY A 89 -16.17 2.27 -7.51
C GLY A 89 -15.17 1.75 -8.54
N LEU A 90 -14.25 0.91 -8.07
CA LEU A 90 -13.39 0.05 -8.87
C LEU A 90 -13.56 -1.41 -8.43
N PRO A 91 -13.37 -2.37 -9.35
CA PRO A 91 -13.62 -3.77 -9.08
C PRO A 91 -12.46 -4.42 -8.31
N SER A 92 -12.75 -5.40 -7.45
CA SER A 92 -11.71 -6.29 -6.91
C SER A 92 -11.10 -7.17 -8.01
N TYR A 93 -11.96 -7.62 -8.93
CA TYR A 93 -11.61 -8.50 -10.03
C TYR A 93 -12.33 -8.03 -11.30
N VAL A 94 -11.57 -7.79 -12.36
CA VAL A 94 -12.15 -7.41 -13.66
C VAL A 94 -12.98 -8.57 -14.20
N GLY A 95 -14.22 -8.27 -14.59
CA GLY A 95 -15.16 -9.26 -15.14
C GLY A 95 -15.90 -10.12 -14.12
N ASP A 96 -15.78 -9.84 -12.83
CA ASP A 96 -16.57 -10.55 -11.81
C ASP A 96 -18.06 -10.15 -11.91
N PRO A 97 -18.97 -11.10 -12.22
CA PRO A 97 -20.39 -10.81 -12.40
C PRO A 97 -21.11 -10.43 -11.11
N ARG A 98 -20.48 -10.59 -9.94
CA ARG A 98 -21.04 -10.23 -8.64
C ARG A 98 -20.84 -8.76 -8.30
N ILE A 99 -20.01 -8.04 -9.06
CA ILE A 99 -19.73 -6.63 -8.82
C ILE A 99 -20.99 -5.83 -9.17
N THR A 100 -21.67 -5.40 -8.13
CA THR A 100 -22.79 -4.47 -8.22
C THR A 100 -22.26 -3.04 -8.17
N SER A 101 -23.12 -2.07 -8.51
CA SER A 101 -22.83 -0.64 -8.40
C SER A 101 -22.40 -0.18 -6.99
N THR A 102 -22.60 -1.01 -5.95
CA THR A 102 -22.25 -0.75 -4.55
C THR A 102 -21.17 -1.68 -3.98
N GLY A 103 -20.72 -2.68 -4.75
CA GLY A 103 -19.77 -3.72 -4.31
C GLY A 103 -18.35 -3.44 -4.78
N HIS A 104 -17.76 -2.34 -4.34
CA HIS A 104 -16.42 -1.92 -4.77
C HIS A 104 -15.33 -2.27 -3.77
N GLU A 105 -14.10 -2.25 -4.25
CA GLU A 105 -12.93 -2.61 -3.46
C GLU A 105 -12.20 -1.37 -2.94
N ALA A 106 -12.19 -1.21 -1.61
CA ALA A 106 -11.67 -0.01 -0.95
C ALA A 106 -10.16 0.19 -1.16
N ILE A 107 -9.36 -0.87 -1.04
CA ILE A 107 -7.89 -0.80 -1.17
C ILE A 107 -7.49 -0.38 -2.59
N THR A 108 -8.26 -0.80 -3.58
CA THR A 108 -8.08 -0.56 -5.01
C THR A 108 -8.43 0.89 -5.32
N CYS A 109 -9.58 1.37 -4.82
CA CYS A 109 -9.99 2.77 -5.01
C CYS A 109 -9.04 3.74 -4.31
N MET A 110 -8.70 3.50 -3.05
CA MET A 110 -7.74 4.32 -2.30
C MET A 110 -6.33 4.23 -2.90
N GLY A 111 -5.89 3.04 -3.27
CA GLY A 111 -4.59 2.79 -3.88
C GLY A 111 -4.45 3.46 -5.24
N ALA A 112 -5.50 3.49 -6.06
CA ALA A 112 -5.54 4.21 -7.32
C ALA A 112 -5.33 5.72 -7.12
N VAL A 113 -6.05 6.33 -6.17
CA VAL A 113 -5.95 7.77 -5.87
C VAL A 113 -4.56 8.12 -5.29
N LEU A 114 -4.07 7.32 -4.34
CA LEU A 114 -2.75 7.50 -3.75
C LEU A 114 -1.63 7.30 -4.78
N GLY A 115 -1.71 6.24 -5.57
CA GLY A 115 -0.74 5.92 -6.62
C GLY A 115 -0.64 7.01 -7.67
N ALA A 116 -1.78 7.55 -8.12
CA ALA A 116 -1.82 8.71 -9.02
C ALA A 116 -1.13 9.94 -8.42
N THR A 117 -1.35 10.20 -7.13
CA THR A 117 -0.70 11.31 -6.40
C THR A 117 0.82 11.13 -6.36
N ILE A 118 1.30 9.93 -6.06
CA ILE A 118 2.74 9.60 -6.09
C ILE A 118 3.31 9.75 -7.50
N ALA A 119 2.53 9.42 -8.54
CA ALA A 119 2.90 9.62 -9.94
C ALA A 119 2.83 11.08 -10.41
N GLY A 120 2.47 12.02 -9.53
CA GLY A 120 2.44 13.47 -9.79
C GLY A 120 1.11 13.98 -10.34
N ILE A 121 0.01 13.24 -10.19
CA ILE A 121 -1.34 13.65 -10.59
C ILE A 121 -2.11 14.11 -9.34
N ASP A 122 -2.48 15.39 -9.29
CA ASP A 122 -3.30 15.91 -8.19
C ASP A 122 -4.77 15.50 -8.37
N LYS A 123 -5.17 14.45 -7.66
CA LYS A 123 -6.53 13.89 -7.69
C LYS A 123 -7.55 14.66 -6.83
N ALA A 124 -7.15 15.74 -6.16
CA ALA A 124 -8.07 16.68 -5.52
C ALA A 124 -8.49 17.83 -6.45
N ARG A 125 -7.76 18.02 -7.56
CA ARG A 125 -8.03 19.05 -8.58
C ARG A 125 -8.72 18.46 -9.82
N GLY A 126 -9.39 19.32 -10.58
CA GLY A 126 -10.12 18.96 -11.79
C GLY A 126 -11.65 18.95 -11.59
N PRO A 127 -12.41 18.24 -12.44
CA PRO A 127 -13.87 18.24 -12.37
C PRO A 127 -14.42 17.50 -11.15
N TYR A 128 -13.64 16.57 -10.58
CA TYR A 128 -14.01 15.77 -9.42
C TYR A 128 -12.87 15.72 -8.42
N ASN A 129 -13.19 15.84 -7.14
CA ASN A 129 -12.25 15.67 -6.05
C ASN A 129 -12.27 14.20 -5.60
N TRP A 130 -11.44 13.37 -6.22
CA TRP A 130 -11.35 11.93 -5.95
C TRP A 130 -10.81 11.64 -4.55
N VAL A 131 -9.92 12.50 -4.05
CA VAL A 131 -9.39 12.41 -2.68
C VAL A 131 -10.50 12.58 -1.64
N LEU A 132 -11.46 13.46 -1.90
CA LEU A 132 -12.62 13.60 -1.01
C LEU A 132 -13.56 12.39 -1.12
N MET A 133 -13.72 11.81 -2.31
CA MET A 133 -14.62 10.67 -2.53
C MET A 133 -14.19 9.39 -1.79
N VAL A 134 -12.90 9.19 -1.49
CA VAL A 134 -12.45 8.02 -0.71
C VAL A 134 -12.89 8.06 0.76
N GLU A 135 -13.45 9.19 1.24
CA GLU A 135 -14.05 9.26 2.58
C GLU A 135 -15.18 8.24 2.77
N GLN A 136 -15.82 7.79 1.69
CA GLN A 136 -16.78 6.67 1.66
C GLN A 136 -16.33 5.47 2.48
N TYR A 137 -15.03 5.15 2.48
CA TYR A 137 -14.49 3.97 3.15
C TYR A 137 -14.27 4.15 4.65
N PHE A 138 -14.49 5.35 5.17
CA PHE A 138 -14.61 5.59 6.60
C PHE A 138 -16.05 5.34 7.05
N ASN A 139 -16.24 4.45 8.02
CA ASN A 139 -17.56 4.04 8.44
C ASN A 139 -18.16 5.03 9.44
N ARG A 140 -19.39 5.48 9.19
CA ARG A 140 -20.14 6.36 10.10
C ARG A 140 -21.48 5.80 10.54
N LYS A 141 -21.99 4.78 9.85
CA LYS A 141 -23.39 4.38 9.94
C LYS A 141 -23.66 3.33 11.01
N ASN A 142 -22.77 2.37 11.21
CA ASN A 142 -23.04 1.20 12.06
C ASN A 142 -22.12 1.09 13.29
N GLY A 143 -21.24 2.06 13.53
CA GLY A 143 -20.39 2.11 14.72
C GLY A 143 -19.26 1.07 14.76
N GLU A 144 -19.03 0.32 13.69
CA GLU A 144 -17.91 -0.59 13.54
C GLU A 144 -16.86 0.06 12.61
N ASN A 145 -15.70 0.40 13.18
CA ASN A 145 -14.63 1.28 12.67
C ASN A 145 -14.95 2.78 12.60
#